data_AF-A0A967CV37-F1
#
_entry.id   AF-A0A967CV37-F1
#
_cell.length_a   1.000
_cell.length_b   1.000
_cell.length_c   1.000
_cell.angle_alpha   90.00
_cell.angle_beta   90.00
_cell.angle_gamma   90.00
#
_symmetry.space_group_name_H-M   'P 1'
#
loop_
_entity.id
_entity.type
_entity.pdbx_description
1 polymer ?
#
loop_
_entity_poly.entity_id
_entity_poly.type
_entity_poly.pdbx_seq_one_letter_code
_entity_poly.pdbx_strand_id
1 'polypeptide(L)'
;MQEKFFGWRVAAGAFVLAVFGWGLGFYGPPVYLHAVQEERQWSVVLVSTAVTVHFLVGAVVVANLPALYRRFGLPRVTKAG
;
A
#
# COMPACT_ATOMS: atom_id res chain seq x y z
N MET A 1 10.60 -37.26 -1.06
CA MET A 1 11.26 -35.95 -0.87
C MET A 1 10.30 -35.06 -0.10
N GLN A 2 10.53 -34.82 1.19
CA GLN A 2 9.65 -33.97 2.00
C GLN A 2 9.89 -32.52 1.54
N GLU A 3 8.92 -31.90 0.85
CA GLU A 3 9.02 -30.48 0.56
C GLU A 3 9.00 -29.70 1.88
N LYS A 4 9.98 -28.81 2.08
CA LYS A 4 10.01 -27.92 3.24
C LYS A 4 8.81 -26.98 3.14
N PHE A 5 7.85 -27.10 4.04
CA PHE A 5 6.73 -26.18 4.14
C PHE A 5 7.21 -24.83 4.68
N PHE A 6 7.10 -23.78 3.87
CA PHE A 6 7.56 -22.43 4.24
C PHE A 6 6.47 -21.56 4.90
N GLY A 7 5.35 -22.15 5.35
CA GLY A 7 4.15 -21.41 5.76
C GLY A 7 4.40 -20.31 6.80
N TRP A 8 5.20 -20.58 7.83
CA TRP A 8 5.50 -19.58 8.86
C TRP A 8 6.32 -18.38 8.31
N ARG A 9 7.22 -18.64 7.36
CA ARG A 9 8.00 -17.58 6.69
C ARG A 9 7.11 -16.74 5.77
N VAL A 10 6.15 -17.36 5.09
CA VAL A 10 5.17 -16.66 4.25
C VAL A 10 4.25 -15.80 5.13
N ALA A 11 3.76 -16.33 6.24
CA ALA A 11 2.94 -15.57 7.19
C ALA A 11 3.70 -14.37 7.77
N ALA A 12 4.94 -14.56 8.21
CA ALA A 12 5.77 -13.47 8.70
C ALA A 12 6.03 -12.41 7.62
N GLY A 13 6.31 -12.83 6.38
CA GLY A 13 6.49 -11.90 5.26
C GLY A 13 5.23 -11.10 4.93
N ALA A 14 4.08 -11.77 4.88
CA ALA A 14 2.78 -11.12 4.67
C ALA A 14 2.43 -10.15 5.81
N PHE A 15 2.74 -10.51 7.05
CA PHE A 15 2.55 -9.65 8.20
C PHE A 15 3.39 -8.37 8.12
N VAL A 16 4.68 -8.50 7.80
CA VAL A 16 5.58 -7.35 7.60
C VAL A 16 5.04 -6.45 6.47
N LEU A 17 4.66 -7.04 5.34
CA LEU A 17 4.05 -6.30 4.22
C LEU A 17 2.78 -5.56 4.65
N ALA A 18 1.92 -6.19 5.46
CA ALA A 18 0.69 -5.57 5.95
C ALA A 18 0.98 -4.40 6.90
N VAL A 19 1.88 -4.57 7.87
CA VAL A 19 2.25 -3.51 8.83
C VAL A 19 2.75 -2.27 8.10
N PHE A 20 3.71 -2.43 7.19
CA PHE A 20 4.27 -1.29 6.45
C PHE A 20 3.29 -0.76 5.39
N GLY A 21 2.62 -1.63 4.65
CA GLY A 21 1.65 -1.24 3.62
C GLY A 21 0.47 -0.45 4.20
N TRP A 22 -0.07 -0.87 5.34
CA TRP A 22 -1.14 -0.13 6.01
C TRP A 22 -0.62 1.10 6.73
N GLY A 23 0.48 0.98 7.48
CA GLY A 23 1.04 2.08 8.26
C GLY A 23 1.47 3.25 7.38
N LEU A 24 2.34 2.99 6.39
CA LEU A 24 2.88 4.03 5.51
C LEU A 24 1.95 4.37 4.35
N GLY A 25 1.26 3.35 3.80
CA GLY A 25 0.48 3.49 2.57
C GLY A 25 -1.00 3.81 2.78
N PHE A 26 -1.59 3.51 3.94
CA PHE A 26 -3.02 3.74 4.16
C PHE A 26 -3.29 4.80 5.22
N TYR A 27 -2.75 4.63 6.42
CA TYR A 27 -3.00 5.54 7.55
C TYR A 27 -2.01 6.70 7.62
N GLY A 28 -0.80 6.54 7.09
CA GLY A 28 0.26 7.55 7.10
C GLY A 28 -0.04 8.82 6.31
N PRO A 29 -0.49 8.76 5.03
CA PRO A 29 -0.57 9.94 4.18
C PRO A 29 -1.42 11.08 4.76
N PRO A 30 -2.63 10.83 5.31
CA PRO A 30 -3.41 11.89 5.95
C PRO A 30 -2.69 12.52 7.16
N VAL A 31 -2.00 11.72 7.97
CA VAL A 31 -1.29 12.18 9.17
C VAL A 31 -0.08 13.05 8.79
N TYR A 32 0.73 12.57 7.84
CA TYR A 32 1.92 13.31 7.38
C TYR A 32 1.53 14.60 6.66
N LEU A 33 0.53 14.54 5.78
CA LEU A 33 0.06 15.72 5.06
C LEU A 33 -0.61 16.73 5.98
N HIS A 34 -1.27 16.29 7.06
CA HIS A 34 -1.80 17.19 8.08
C HIS A 34 -0.68 17.97 8.77
N ALA A 35 0.39 17.30 9.19
CA ALA A 35 1.55 17.97 9.79
C ALA A 35 2.20 18.99 8.83
N VAL A 36 2.32 18.63 7.54
CA VAL A 36 2.81 19.56 6.51
C VAL A 36 1.83 20.73 6.29
N GLN A 37 0.53 20.47 6.32
CA GLN A 37 -0.50 21.51 6.19
C GLN A 37 -0.38 22.56 7.30
N GLU A 38 -0.18 22.12 8.55
CA GLU A 38 0.00 23.01 9.69
C GLU A 38 1.28 23.85 9.57
N GLU A 39 2.41 23.24 9.20
CA GLU A 39 3.69 23.93 9.09
C GLU A 39 3.76 24.88 7.88
N ARG A 40 3.23 24.45 6.73
CA ARG A 40 3.37 25.14 5.43
C ARG A 40 2.12 25.91 5.00
N GLN A 41 1.07 25.88 5.81
CA GLN A 41 -0.21 26.53 5.55
C GLN A 41 -0.78 26.14 4.17
N TRP A 42 -0.62 24.87 3.78
CA TRP A 42 -1.19 24.35 2.54
C TRP A 42 -2.72 24.37 2.63
N SER A 43 -3.39 24.63 1.50
CA SER A 43 -4.85 24.65 1.48
C SER A 43 -5.41 23.26 1.80
N VAL A 44 -6.51 23.22 2.57
CA VAL A 44 -7.24 21.98 2.88
C VAL A 44 -7.67 21.25 1.60
N VAL A 45 -8.11 22.00 0.58
CA VAL A 45 -8.54 21.44 -0.71
C VAL A 45 -7.42 20.64 -1.38
N LEU A 46 -6.19 21.17 -1.41
CA LEU A 46 -5.03 20.47 -1.97
C LEU A 46 -4.75 19.15 -1.22
N VAL A 47 -4.72 19.21 0.11
CA VAL A 47 -4.42 18.05 0.96
C VAL A 47 -5.51 16.98 0.81
N SER A 48 -6.78 17.36 0.89
CA SER A 48 -7.91 16.43 0.72
C SER A 48 -7.94 15.81 -0.68
N THR A 49 -7.61 16.59 -1.72
CA THR A 49 -7.55 16.09 -3.10
C THR A 49 -6.41 15.07 -3.26
N ALA A 50 -5.22 15.36 -2.71
CA ALA A 50 -4.08 14.46 -2.77
C ALA A 50 -4.38 13.11 -2.08
N VAL A 51 -4.96 13.15 -0.88
CA VAL A 51 -5.37 11.95 -0.14
C VAL A 51 -6.45 11.17 -0.91
N THR A 52 -7.41 11.87 -1.51
CA THR A 52 -8.47 11.23 -2.30
C THR A 52 -7.92 10.53 -3.53
N VAL A 53 -7.05 11.20 -4.30
CA VAL A 53 -6.40 10.62 -5.48
C VAL A 53 -5.56 9.40 -5.08
N HIS A 54 -4.83 9.47 -3.98
CA HIS A 54 -4.07 8.35 -3.43
C HIS A 54 -4.94 7.11 -3.21
N PHE A 55 -6.09 7.26 -2.54
CA PHE A 55 -7.02 6.14 -2.33
C PHE A 55 -7.72 5.68 -3.60
N LEU A 56 -8.06 6.58 -4.53
CA LEU A 56 -8.65 6.21 -5.81
C LEU A 56 -7.69 5.37 -6.66
N VAL A 57 -6.43 5.80 -6.76
CA VAL A 57 -5.38 5.04 -7.47
C VAL A 57 -5.18 3.69 -6.79
N GLY A 58 -5.07 3.67 -5.46
CA GLY A 58 -4.98 2.43 -4.68
C GLY A 58 -6.15 1.48 -4.95
N ALA A 59 -7.39 1.99 -4.95
CA ALA A 59 -8.59 1.21 -5.23
C ALA A 59 -8.58 0.61 -6.64
N VAL A 60 -8.19 1.40 -7.66
CA VAL A 60 -8.05 0.90 -9.03
C VAL A 60 -7.00 -0.21 -9.11
N VAL A 61 -5.83 -0.03 -8.50
CA VAL A 61 -4.78 -1.05 -8.50
C VAL A 61 -5.25 -2.32 -7.80
N VAL A 62 -5.84 -2.20 -6.60
CA VAL A 62 -6.33 -3.35 -5.80
C VAL A 62 -7.42 -4.12 -6.53
N ALA A 63 -8.39 -3.43 -7.14
CA ALA A 63 -9.46 -4.06 -7.92
C ALA A 63 -8.90 -4.87 -9.11
N ASN A 64 -7.74 -4.48 -9.64
CA ASN A 64 -7.10 -5.13 -10.78
C ASN A 64 -5.98 -6.12 -10.38
N LEU A 65 -5.70 -6.31 -9.09
CA LEU A 65 -4.63 -7.22 -8.62
C LEU A 65 -4.74 -8.65 -9.18
N PRO A 66 -5.93 -9.30 -9.29
CA PRO A 66 -6.02 -10.62 -9.88
C PRO A 66 -5.52 -10.67 -11.33
N ALA A 67 -5.83 -9.64 -12.13
CA ALA A 67 -5.36 -9.53 -13.50
C ALA A 67 -3.86 -9.22 -13.56
N LEU A 68 -3.36 -8.35 -12.69
CA LEU A 68 -1.94 -8.03 -12.57
C LEU A 68 -1.11 -9.25 -12.15
N TYR A 69 -1.56 -10.01 -11.14
CA TYR A 69 -0.93 -11.24 -10.70
C TYR A 69 -0.91 -12.30 -11.80
N ARG A 70 -2.00 -12.44 -12.57
CA ARG A 70 -2.04 -13.36 -13.71
C ARG A 70 -1.06 -12.96 -14.82
N ARG A 71 -0.89 -11.66 -15.08
CA ARG A 71 -0.06 -11.15 -16.19
C ARG A 71 1.42 -11.07 -15.84
N PHE A 72 1.76 -10.65 -14.62
CA PHE A 72 3.14 -10.33 -14.22
C PHE A 72 3.70 -11.25 -13.13
N GLY A 73 2.84 -12.06 -12.51
CA GLY A 73 3.18 -12.95 -11.41
C GLY A 73 3.10 -12.26 -10.04
N LEU A 74 2.68 -13.02 -9.03
CA LEU A 74 2.54 -12.54 -7.64
C LEU A 74 3.83 -11.86 -7.12
N PRO A 75 5.04 -12.45 -7.23
CA PRO A 75 6.22 -11.86 -6.60
C PRO A 75 6.65 -10.52 -7.21
N ARG A 76 6.41 -10.30 -8.51
CA ARG A 76 6.80 -9.03 -9.16
C ARG A 76 5.85 -7.91 -8.79
N VAL A 77 4.54 -8.19 -8.82
CA VAL A 77 3.52 -7.19 -8.48
C VAL A 77 3.62 -6.81 -7.00
N THR A 78 3.81 -7.77 -6.09
CA THR A 78 3.96 -7.48 -4.65
C THR A 78 5.22 -6.69 -4.31
N LYS A 79 6.31 -6.81 -5.09
CA LYS A 79 7.55 -6.03 -4.87
C LYS A 79 7.49 -4.62 -5.44
N ALA A 80 6.59 -4.38 -6.41
CA ALA A 80 6.48 -3.11 -7.10
C ALA A 80 5.57 -2.10 -6.39
N GLY A 81 4.63 -2.61 -5.58
CA GLY A 81 3.84 -1.79 -4.64
C GLY A 81 4.60 -1.55 -3.36
#